data_AF-A0A934VDG4-F1
#
_entry.id   AF-A0A934VDG4-F1
#
_cell.length_a   1.000
_cell.length_b   1.000
_cell.length_c   1.000
_cell.angle_alpha   90.00
_cell.angle_beta   90.00
_cell.angle_gamma   90.00
#
_symmetry.space_group_name_H-M   'P 1'
#
loop_
_entity.id
_entity.type
_entity.pdbx_description
1 polymer ?
#
loop_
_entity_poly.entity_id
_entity_poly.type
_entity_poly.pdbx_seq_one_letter_code
_entity_poly.pdbx_strand_id
1 'polypeptide(L)'
;MPFRLWYYLTKVGCFILFPIIVITFFMPDGGLMGRLGAAAMWLMVILGLTGAFMGVRLAFGKLRMLCPFCGRGGRVGGDKQDGLWMVCESCGFVHGSGFLGLKIVREEIEDDAEEGQTPE
;
A
#
# COMPACT_ATOMS: atom_id res chain seq x y z
N MET A 1 2.82 1.27 -11.38
CA MET A 1 3.81 1.52 -10.32
C MET A 1 3.89 0.29 -9.43
N PRO A 2 5.08 -0.10 -8.96
CA PRO A 2 5.22 -1.24 -8.06
C PRO A 2 4.50 -0.97 -6.73
N PHE A 3 3.66 -1.91 -6.30
CA PHE A 3 2.87 -1.86 -5.05
C PHE A 3 3.73 -1.49 -3.83
N ARG A 4 4.95 -2.04 -3.79
CA ARG A 4 5.99 -1.73 -2.78
C ARG A 4 6.29 -0.24 -2.68
N LEU A 5 6.57 0.40 -3.81
CA LEU A 5 6.98 1.81 -3.82
C LEU A 5 5.87 2.67 -3.26
N TRP A 6 4.61 2.43 -3.69
CA TRP A 6 3.45 3.17 -3.20
C TRP A 6 3.24 2.96 -1.70
N TYR A 7 3.29 1.70 -1.22
CA TYR A 7 3.14 1.37 0.19
C TYR A 7 4.17 2.11 1.07
N TYR A 8 5.45 2.09 0.69
CA TYR A 8 6.49 2.82 1.41
C TYR A 8 6.33 4.33 1.30
N LEU A 9 5.96 4.85 0.13
CA LEU A 9 5.77 6.29 -0.07
C LEU A 9 4.65 6.83 0.82
N THR A 10 3.54 6.10 0.96
CA THR A 10 2.44 6.51 1.83
C THR A 10 2.81 6.38 3.31
N LYS A 11 3.41 5.26 3.74
CA LYS A 11 3.73 5.05 5.16
C LYS A 11 4.87 5.93 5.65
N VAL A 12 5.98 5.98 4.91
CA VAL A 12 7.19 6.72 5.30
C VAL A 12 7.06 8.18 4.91
N GLY A 13 6.58 8.46 3.70
CA GLY A 13 6.44 9.82 3.19
C GLY A 13 5.48 10.67 4.02
N CYS A 14 4.28 10.17 4.36
CA CYS A 14 3.37 10.91 5.23
C CYS A 14 3.98 11.18 6.62
N PHE A 15 4.66 10.18 7.20
CA PHE A 15 5.22 10.32 8.55
C PHE A 15 6.38 11.32 8.63
N ILE A 16 7.14 11.48 7.54
CA ILE A 16 8.25 12.43 7.45
C ILE A 16 7.78 13.82 7.01
N LEU A 17 6.89 13.90 6.01
CA LEU A 17 6.41 15.18 5.47
C LEU A 17 5.53 15.93 6.48
N PHE A 18 4.71 15.21 7.25
CA PHE A 18 3.82 15.82 8.23
C PHE A 18 4.55 16.67 9.29
N PRO A 19 5.57 16.18 10.02
CA PRO A 19 6.29 17.00 10.99
C PRO A 19 7.06 18.16 10.36
N ILE A 20 7.61 17.98 9.15
CA ILE A 20 8.30 19.08 8.44
C ILE A 20 7.33 20.25 8.20
N ILE A 21 6.12 19.95 7.71
CA ILE A 21 5.10 20.98 7.47
C ILE A 21 4.69 21.64 8.79
N VAL A 22 4.43 20.85 9.84
CA VAL A 22 4.06 21.39 11.17
C VAL A 22 5.14 22.31 11.72
N ILE A 23 6.42 21.92 11.64
CA ILE A 23 7.55 22.74 12.11
C ILE A 23 7.65 24.03 11.28
N THR A 24 7.57 23.95 9.95
CA THR A 24 7.63 25.14 9.09
C THR A 24 6.42 26.07 9.26
N PHE A 25 5.27 25.55 9.69
CA PHE A 25 4.08 26.33 9.97
C PHE A 25 4.18 27.10 11.30
N PHE A 26 4.81 26.50 12.32
CA PHE A 26 4.98 27.11 13.65
C PHE A 26 6.24 28.00 13.78
N MET A 27 7.27 27.80 12.95
CA MET A 27 8.48 28.64 12.91
C MET A 27 8.73 29.19 11.51
N PRO A 28 8.01 30.26 11.12
CA PRO A 28 8.21 30.93 9.84
C PRO A 28 9.41 31.89 9.87
N ASP A 29 10.60 31.39 10.19
CA ASP A 29 11.83 32.21 10.22
C ASP A 29 12.60 32.11 8.89
N GLY A 30 12.48 33.15 8.07
CA GLY A 30 13.36 33.40 6.92
C GLY A 30 12.96 32.75 5.58
N GLY A 31 13.28 33.46 4.49
CA GLY A 31 12.83 33.12 3.13
C GLY A 31 13.29 31.76 2.59
N LEU A 32 14.35 31.16 3.16
CA LEU A 32 14.83 29.83 2.74
C LEU A 32 13.98 28.70 3.36
N MET A 33 13.60 28.82 4.63
CA MET A 33 12.66 27.91 5.30
C MET A 33 11.25 28.05 4.72
N GLY A 34 10.83 29.25 4.35
CA GLY A 34 9.54 29.48 3.66
C GLY A 34 9.46 28.78 2.29
N ARG A 35 10.53 28.79 1.49
CA ARG A 35 10.58 28.07 0.20
C ARG A 35 10.55 26.55 0.38
N LEU A 36 11.24 26.05 1.39
CA LEU A 36 11.25 24.63 1.76
C LEU A 36 9.86 24.18 2.23
N GLY A 37 9.19 24.97 3.07
CA GLY A 37 7.82 24.74 3.51
C GLY A 37 6.83 24.74 2.34
N ALA A 38 6.95 25.69 1.41
CA ALA A 38 6.11 25.76 0.21
C ALA A 38 6.29 24.53 -0.70
N ALA A 39 7.54 24.09 -0.91
CA ALA A 39 7.83 22.88 -1.68
C ALA A 39 7.27 21.62 -0.99
N ALA A 40 7.41 21.51 0.33
CA ALA A 40 6.85 20.41 1.11
C ALA A 40 5.32 20.38 1.06
N MET A 41 4.67 21.54 1.13
CA MET A 41 3.22 21.69 0.95
C MET A 41 2.76 21.19 -0.40
N TRP A 42 3.40 21.61 -1.50
CA TRP A 42 3.06 21.14 -2.85
C TRP A 42 3.23 19.63 -3.00
N LEU A 43 4.31 19.07 -2.45
CA LEU A 43 4.52 17.61 -2.43
C LEU A 43 3.40 16.89 -1.67
N MET A 44 2.99 17.39 -0.50
CA MET A 44 1.87 16.82 0.26
C MET A 44 0.55 16.91 -0.50
N VAL A 45 0.28 18.01 -1.20
CA VAL A 45 -0.95 18.16 -2.00
C VAL A 45 -0.97 17.13 -3.13
N ILE A 46 0.14 16.95 -3.85
CA ILE A 46 0.24 15.95 -4.93
C ILE A 46 0.08 14.53 -4.36
N LEU A 47 0.73 14.24 -3.23
CA LEU A 47 0.69 12.94 -2.57
C LEU A 47 -0.71 12.64 -2.00
N GLY A 48 -1.39 13.65 -1.47
CA GLY A 48 -2.78 13.60 -1.01
C GLY A 48 -3.76 13.37 -2.17
N LEU A 49 -3.61 14.08 -3.29
CA LEU A 49 -4.45 13.89 -4.49
C LEU A 49 -4.28 12.50 -5.09
N THR A 50 -3.04 12.03 -5.23
CA THR A 50 -2.77 10.67 -5.71
C THR A 50 -3.25 9.61 -4.72
N GLY A 51 -3.12 9.85 -3.42
CA GLY A 51 -3.70 9.04 -2.34
C GLY A 51 -5.22 8.94 -2.43
N ALA A 52 -5.91 10.09 -2.56
CA ALA A 52 -7.35 10.15 -2.70
C ALA A 52 -7.82 9.43 -3.97
N PHE A 53 -7.14 9.68 -5.10
CA PHE A 53 -7.47 9.01 -6.36
C PHE A 53 -7.28 7.49 -6.30
N MET A 54 -6.21 7.00 -5.68
CA MET A 54 -6.01 5.58 -5.43
C MET A 54 -7.06 5.02 -4.46
N GLY A 55 -7.38 5.74 -3.38
CA GLY A 55 -8.40 5.33 -2.42
C GLY A 55 -9.77 5.19 -3.07
N VAL A 56 -10.17 6.16 -3.91
CA VAL A 56 -11.41 6.09 -4.69
C VAL A 56 -11.40 4.88 -5.63
N ARG A 57 -10.31 4.68 -6.39
CA ARG A 57 -10.17 3.52 -7.29
C ARG A 57 -10.20 2.18 -6.54
N LEU A 58 -9.68 2.14 -5.32
CA LEU A 58 -9.70 0.96 -4.45
C LEU A 58 -11.11 0.70 -3.91
N ALA A 59 -11.84 1.74 -3.50
CA ALA A 59 -13.25 1.65 -3.11
C ALA A 59 -14.14 1.11 -4.25
N PHE A 60 -13.82 1.43 -5.51
CA PHE A 60 -14.50 0.85 -6.67
C PHE A 60 -14.07 -0.58 -7.02
N GLY A 61 -13.11 -1.18 -6.30
CA GLY A 61 -12.62 -2.55 -6.55
C GLY A 61 -11.96 -2.77 -7.92
N LYS A 62 -11.69 -1.70 -8.67
CA LYS A 62 -11.12 -1.74 -10.03
C LYS A 62 -9.61 -1.53 -10.07
N LEU A 63 -8.97 -1.38 -8.91
CA LEU A 63 -7.53 -1.19 -8.85
C LEU A 63 -6.82 -2.51 -9.18
N ARG A 64 -5.98 -2.50 -10.22
CA ARG A 64 -5.02 -3.56 -10.53
C ARG A 64 -3.62 -3.01 -10.33
N MET A 65 -2.80 -3.72 -9.55
CA MET A 65 -1.38 -3.37 -9.35
C MET A 65 -0.49 -4.55 -9.69
N LEU A 66 0.78 -4.24 -9.96
CA LEU A 66 1.79 -5.22 -10.32
C LEU A 66 2.31 -5.92 -9.06
N CYS A 67 2.34 -7.24 -9.10
CA CYS A 67 2.93 -8.09 -8.06
C CYS A 67 4.42 -7.76 -7.92
N PRO A 68 4.92 -7.48 -6.70
CA PRO A 68 6.32 -7.16 -6.49
C PRO A 68 7.27 -8.36 -6.70
N PHE A 69 6.75 -9.58 -6.80
CA PHE A 69 7.53 -10.81 -6.95
C PHE A 69 7.62 -11.29 -8.40
N CYS A 70 6.47 -11.43 -9.08
CA CYS A 70 6.43 -11.94 -10.46
C CYS A 70 6.15 -10.86 -11.52
N GLY A 71 5.89 -9.60 -11.11
CA GLY A 71 5.59 -8.51 -12.04
C GLY A 71 4.26 -8.61 -12.78
N ARG A 72 3.42 -9.62 -12.52
CA ARG A 72 2.09 -9.75 -13.14
C ARG A 72 1.05 -8.87 -12.44
N GLY A 73 0.05 -8.41 -13.20
CA GLY A 73 -1.06 -7.65 -12.65
C GLY A 73 -1.96 -8.52 -11.76
N GLY A 74 -2.30 -8.03 -10.58
CA GLY A 74 -3.20 -8.68 -9.63
C GLY A 74 -4.33 -7.74 -9.18
N ARG A 75 -5.41 -8.31 -8.67
CA ARG A 75 -6.49 -7.54 -8.03
C ARG A 75 -6.01 -7.08 -6.67
N VAL A 76 -6.29 -5.82 -6.34
CA VAL A 76 -5.86 -5.21 -5.08
C VAL A 76 -7.08 -4.83 -4.25
N GLY A 77 -6.99 -4.98 -2.94
CA GLY A 77 -8.02 -4.56 -2.00
C GLY A 77 -7.41 -4.02 -0.71
N GLY A 78 -8.30 -3.66 0.21
CA GLY A 78 -7.94 -3.23 1.54
C GLY A 78 -8.96 -3.73 2.54
N ASP A 79 -8.50 -4.32 3.64
CA ASP A 79 -9.35 -4.73 4.76
C ASP A 79 -8.79 -4.22 6.10
N LYS A 80 -9.64 -4.15 7.13
CA LYS A 80 -9.25 -3.72 8.48
C LYS A 80 -8.26 -4.67 9.15
N GLN A 81 -8.36 -5.98 8.88
CA GLN A 81 -7.49 -6.98 9.52
C GLN A 81 -6.11 -7.07 8.85
N ASP A 82 -6.09 -7.21 7.53
CA ASP A 82 -4.84 -7.42 6.77
C ASP A 82 -4.25 -6.17 6.12
N GLY A 83 -4.93 -5.03 6.22
CA GLY A 83 -4.55 -3.81 5.56
C GLY A 83 -4.65 -3.93 4.03
N LEU A 84 -3.66 -3.39 3.31
CA LEU A 84 -3.61 -3.42 1.86
C LEU A 84 -3.18 -4.82 1.37
N TRP A 85 -4.02 -5.49 0.59
CA TRP A 85 -3.77 -6.84 0.09
C TRP A 85 -3.89 -6.91 -1.45
N MET A 86 -3.27 -7.92 -2.04
CA MET A 86 -3.38 -8.21 -3.46
C MET A 86 -3.45 -9.72 -3.72
N VAL A 87 -4.25 -10.10 -4.72
CA VAL A 87 -4.33 -11.48 -5.22
C VAL A 87 -3.58 -11.54 -6.54
N CYS A 88 -2.54 -12.36 -6.59
CA CYS A 88 -1.81 -12.67 -7.81
C CYS A 88 -2.08 -14.12 -8.22
N GLU A 89 -2.53 -14.34 -9.45
CA GLU A 89 -2.78 -15.69 -9.99
C GLU A 89 -1.54 -16.60 -9.98
N SER A 90 -0.34 -16.03 -9.96
CA SER A 90 0.91 -16.80 -9.99
C SER A 90 1.60 -16.92 -8.64
N CYS A 91 1.43 -15.95 -7.75
CA CYS A 91 2.12 -15.92 -6.44
C CYS A 91 1.18 -16.19 -5.25
N GLY A 92 -0.14 -16.18 -5.45
CA GLY A 92 -1.13 -16.31 -4.38
C GLY A 92 -1.49 -14.97 -3.74
N PHE A 93 -1.92 -15.04 -2.47
CA PHE A 93 -2.34 -13.88 -1.70
C PHE A 93 -1.14 -13.16 -1.10
N VAL A 94 -0.99 -11.87 -1.39
CA VAL A 94 0.08 -11.03 -0.84
C VAL A 94 -0.56 -9.95 -0.01
N HIS A 95 -0.23 -9.90 1.28
CA HIS A 95 -0.76 -8.91 2.20
C HIS A 95 0.38 -8.22 2.97
N GLY A 96 0.07 -7.07 3.57
CA GLY A 96 1.02 -6.38 4.44
C GLY A 96 1.19 -7.13 5.76
N SER A 97 2.43 -7.44 6.16
CA SER A 97 2.76 -7.97 7.49
C SER A 97 3.53 -6.94 8.32
N GLY A 98 2.95 -6.47 9.42
CA GLY A 98 3.60 -5.52 10.32
C GLY A 98 3.72 -4.09 9.77
N PHE A 99 4.67 -3.30 10.28
CA PHE A 99 4.76 -1.88 9.97
C PHE A 99 5.32 -1.58 8.57
N LEU A 100 6.16 -2.46 8.01
CA LEU A 100 6.85 -2.24 6.72
C LEU A 100 6.95 -3.51 5.84
N GLY A 101 6.54 -4.67 6.35
CA GLY A 101 6.73 -5.94 5.66
C GLY A 101 5.60 -6.26 4.69
N LEU A 102 5.94 -6.94 3.60
CA LEU A 102 4.99 -7.61 2.71
C LEU A 102 5.23 -9.10 2.86
N LYS A 103 4.18 -9.85 3.14
CA LYS A 103 4.23 -11.30 3.27
C LYS A 103 3.38 -11.92 2.16
N ILE A 104 3.92 -12.96 1.53
CA ILE A 104 3.15 -13.84 0.67
C ILE A 104 2.60 -14.93 1.57
N VAL A 105 1.30 -15.10 1.57
CA VAL A 105 0.66 -16.31 2.08
C VAL A 105 0.25 -17.10 0.83
N ARG A 106 1.00 -18.17 0.59
CA ARG A 106 0.55 -19.19 -0.34
C ARG A 106 -0.38 -20.05 0.49
N GLU A 107 -1.69 -19.89 0.30
CA GLU A 107 -2.60 -20.97 0.65
C GLU A 107 -2.17 -22.13 -0.24
N GLU A 108 -1.40 -23.05 0.33
CA GLU A 108 -1.39 -24.41 -0.18
C GLU A 108 -2.85 -24.82 -0.12
N ILE A 109 -3.45 -24.99 -1.30
CA ILE A 109 -4.69 -25.75 -1.40
C ILE A 109 -4.26 -27.14 -0.91
N GLU A 110 -4.42 -27.39 0.39
CA GLU A 110 -4.58 -28.75 0.90
C GLU A 110 -5.82 -29.23 0.15
N ASP A 111 -5.56 -30.01 -0.90
CA ASP A 111 -6.53 -30.90 -1.52
C ASP A 111 -6.96 -31.93 -0.45
N ASP A 112 -7.67 -31.48 0.58
CA ASP A 112 -8.48 -32.33 1.46
C ASP A 112 -9.82 -32.59 0.78
N ALA A 113 -9.74 -33.09 -0.45
CA ALA A 113 -10.85 -33.67 -1.18
C ALA A 113 -10.53 -35.16 -1.40
N GLU A 114 -11.25 -35.96 -0.61
CA GLU A 114 -11.63 -37.34 -0.89
C GLU A 114 -10.60 -38.46 -0.62
N GLU A 115 -10.75 -39.09 0.54
CA GLU A 115 -10.94 -40.55 0.56
C GLU A 115 -11.89 -40.94 1.69
N GLY A 116 -13.19 -40.94 1.36
CA GLY A 116 -14.13 -41.81 2.04
C GLY A 116 -13.76 -43.25 1.71
N GLN A 117 -13.37 -44.04 2.72
CA GLN A 117 -13.19 -45.48 2.60
C GLN A 117 -13.83 -46.18 3.82
N THR A 118 -15.12 -46.44 3.71
CA THR A 118 -15.74 -47.71 4.18
C THR A 118 -16.12 -48.45 2.89
N PRO A 119 -15.62 -49.65 2.62
CA PRO A 119 -16.11 -50.91 3.23
C PRO A 119 -14.94 -51.87 3.58
N GLU A 120 -15.04 -53.02 4.26
CA GLU A 120 -16.06 -54.03 4.56
C GLU A 120 -15.90 -54.56 5.99
#